data_AF-H6BDT0-F1
#
_entry.id   AF-H6BDT0-F1
#
_cell.length_a   1.000
_cell.length_b   1.000
_cell.length_c   1.000
_cell.angle_alpha   90.00
_cell.angle_beta   90.00
_cell.angle_gamma   90.00
#
_symmetry.space_group_name_H-M   'P 1'
#
loop_
_entity.id
_entity.type
_entity.pdbx_description
1 polymer ?
#
loop_
_entity_poly.entity_id
_entity_poly.type
_entity_poly.pdbx_seq_one_letter_code
_entity_poly.pdbx_strand_id
1 'polypeptide(L)'
;KAEDEEHKKKVDSKNALENYAYNMRNTIKDDKIASKLPVADKKKIEDAIDGAISWLDNNQLAEADEFDDKMKELEGICNPIIAKM
;
A
#
# COMPACT_ATOMS: atom_id res chain seq x y z
N LYS A 1 7.44 6.58 27.91
CA LYS A 1 7.82 5.22 27.45
C LYS A 1 6.70 4.59 26.62
N ALA A 2 5.55 4.24 27.19
CA ALA A 2 4.43 3.70 26.40
C ALA A 2 3.94 4.68 25.31
N GLU A 3 3.78 5.96 25.64
CA GLU A 3 3.36 6.98 24.66
C GLU A 3 4.40 7.17 23.53
N ASP A 4 5.70 7.18 23.84
CA ASP A 4 6.77 7.23 22.83
C ASP A 4 6.75 5.99 21.91
N GLU A 5 6.45 4.82 22.48
CA GLU A 5 6.38 3.55 21.75
C GLU A 5 5.15 3.50 20.82
N GLU A 6 3.98 3.98 21.27
CA GLU A 6 2.79 4.11 20.43
C GLU A 6 2.98 5.09 19.28
N HIS A 7 3.54 6.27 19.57
CA HIS A 7 3.87 7.25 18.52
C HIS A 7 4.83 6.68 17.49
N LYS A 8 5.87 5.96 17.94
CA LYS A 8 6.81 5.30 17.05
C LYS A 8 6.12 4.24 16.18
N LYS A 9 5.32 3.36 16.79
CA LYS A 9 4.58 2.31 16.06
C LYS A 9 3.68 2.93 14.99
N LYS A 10 2.95 3.99 15.33
CA LYS A 10 2.09 4.73 14.40
C LYS A 10 2.86 5.29 13.20
N VAL A 11 4.02 5.92 13.45
CA VAL A 11 4.88 6.44 12.37
C VAL A 11 5.42 5.31 11.51
N ASP A 12 5.87 4.21 12.11
CA ASP A 12 6.42 3.06 11.39
C ASP A 12 5.34 2.39 10.51
N SER A 13 4.13 2.16 11.03
CA SER A 13 3.00 1.59 10.26
C SER A 13 2.57 2.52 9.11
N LYS A 14 2.49 3.84 9.35
CA LYS A 14 2.21 4.82 8.29
C LYS A 14 3.26 4.77 7.18
N ASN A 15 4.54 4.81 7.55
CA ASN A 15 5.65 4.76 6.60
C ASN A 15 5.66 3.43 5.84
N ALA A 16 5.31 2.31 6.48
CA ALA A 16 5.24 1.01 5.81
C ALA A 16 4.17 1.00 4.70
N LEU A 17 2.97 1.50 5.00
CA LEU A 17 1.88 1.61 4.02
C LEU A 17 2.27 2.54 2.86
N GLU A 18 2.82 3.71 3.17
CA GLU A 18 3.26 4.68 2.17
C GLU A 18 4.32 4.08 1.24
N ASN A 19 5.37 3.49 1.83
CA ASN A 19 6.45 2.86 1.07
C ASN A 19 5.94 1.72 0.19
N TYR A 20 5.05 0.86 0.71
CA TYR A 20 4.50 -0.24 -0.08
C TYR A 20 3.68 0.28 -1.26
N ALA A 21 2.79 1.26 -1.04
CA ALA A 21 1.96 1.85 -2.09
C ALA A 21 2.82 2.44 -3.22
N TYR A 22 3.84 3.22 -2.88
CA TYR A 22 4.75 3.80 -3.89
C TYR A 22 5.62 2.75 -4.58
N ASN A 23 6.17 1.78 -3.84
CA ASN A 23 6.97 0.71 -4.41
C ASN A 23 6.15 -0.11 -5.41
N MET A 24 4.94 -0.53 -5.02
CA MET A 24 4.05 -1.28 -5.90
C MET A 24 3.66 -0.47 -7.15
N ARG A 25 3.44 0.84 -6.99
CA ARG A 25 3.15 1.74 -8.11
C ARG A 25 4.28 1.76 -9.12
N ASN A 26 5.52 1.80 -8.64
CA ASN A 26 6.69 1.75 -9.50
C ASN A 26 6.84 0.38 -10.15
N THR A 27 6.60 -0.71 -9.41
CA THR A 27 6.63 -2.08 -9.95
C THR A 27 5.67 -2.26 -11.12
N ILE A 28 4.39 -1.88 -10.99
CA ILE A 28 3.40 -2.06 -12.07
C ILE A 28 3.55 -1.06 -13.23
N LYS A 29 4.35 0.00 -13.04
CA LYS A 29 4.72 0.96 -14.08
C LYS A 29 5.99 0.57 -14.83
N ASP A 30 6.80 -0.34 -14.28
CA ASP A 30 7.96 -0.89 -14.99
C ASP A 30 7.48 -1.69 -16.21
N ASP A 31 7.96 -1.35 -17.41
CA ASP A 31 7.52 -1.97 -18.67
C ASP A 31 7.67 -3.50 -18.67
N LYS A 32 8.67 -4.06 -17.98
CA LYS A 32 8.90 -5.52 -17.95
C LYS A 32 7.86 -6.26 -17.10
N ILE A 33 7.29 -5.56 -16.12
CA ILE A 33 6.23 -6.08 -15.24
C ILE A 33 4.88 -5.78 -15.87
N ALA A 34 4.66 -4.54 -16.32
CA ALA A 34 3.43 -4.08 -16.93
C ALA A 34 3.03 -4.92 -18.16
N SER A 35 4.00 -5.37 -18.96
CA SER A 35 3.76 -6.25 -20.11
C SER A 35 3.32 -7.67 -19.76
N LYS A 36 3.54 -8.12 -18.51
CA LYS A 36 3.11 -9.43 -18.01
C LYS A 36 1.77 -9.38 -17.28
N LEU A 37 1.31 -8.19 -16.91
CA LEU A 37 0.07 -7.99 -16.19
C LEU A 37 -1.11 -7.78 -17.16
N PRO A 38 -2.23 -8.49 -16.98
CA PRO A 38 -3.47 -8.16 -17.66
C PRO A 38 -3.87 -6.71 -17.39
N VAL A 39 -4.41 -6.01 -18.39
CA VAL A 39 -4.83 -4.60 -18.25
C VAL A 39 -5.83 -4.41 -17.10
N ALA A 40 -6.74 -5.38 -16.90
CA ALA A 40 -7.70 -5.37 -15.82
C ALA A 40 -7.03 -5.48 -14.43
N ASP A 41 -6.03 -6.34 -14.31
CA ASP A 41 -5.28 -6.54 -13.06
C ASP A 41 -4.39 -5.34 -12.75
N LYS A 42 -3.71 -4.78 -13.77
CA LYS A 42 -2.94 -3.54 -13.64
C LYS A 42 -3.83 -2.41 -13.13
N LYS A 43 -4.99 -2.19 -13.76
CA LYS A 43 -5.94 -1.15 -13.33
C LYS A 43 -6.42 -1.38 -11.89
N LYS A 44 -6.70 -2.63 -11.50
CA LYS A 44 -7.13 -2.96 -10.15
C LYS A 44 -6.06 -2.63 -9.10
N ILE A 45 -4.78 -2.89 -9.40
CA ILE A 45 -3.68 -2.48 -8.52
C ILE A 45 -3.57 -0.95 -8.49
N GLU A 46 -3.58 -0.27 -9.65
CA GLU A 46 -3.50 1.19 -9.71
C GLU A 46 -4.60 1.86 -8.88
N ASP A 47 -5.85 1.44 -9.05
CA ASP A 47 -7.00 1.98 -8.30
C ASP A 47 -6.86 1.71 -6.79
N ALA A 48 -6.33 0.54 -6.38
CA ALA A 48 -6.10 0.21 -4.97
C ALA A 48 -4.97 1.06 -4.34
N ILE A 49 -3.87 1.27 -5.07
CA ILE A 49 -2.75 2.11 -4.63
C ILE A 49 -3.20 3.55 -4.48
N ASP A 50 -3.85 4.12 -5.50
CA ASP A 50 -4.31 5.50 -5.47
C ASP A 50 -5.34 5.70 -4.33
N GLY A 51 -6.19 4.69 -4.07
CA GLY A 51 -7.09 4.67 -2.92
C GLY A 51 -6.36 4.62 -1.57
N ALA A 52 -5.28 3.85 -1.45
CA ALA A 52 -4.47 3.79 -0.23
C ALA A 52 -3.71 5.09 0.04
N ILE A 53 -3.13 5.70 -1.00
CA ILE A 53 -2.47 7.02 -0.90
C ILE A 53 -3.47 8.11 -0.50
N SER A 54 -4.63 8.15 -1.15
CA SER A 54 -5.67 9.11 -0.79
C SER A 54 -6.16 8.90 0.65
N TRP A 55 -6.27 7.66 1.10
CA TRP A 55 -6.59 7.36 2.49
C TRP A 55 -5.49 7.85 3.44
N LEU A 56 -4.21 7.60 3.16
CA LEU A 56 -3.08 8.11 3.95
C LEU A 56 -3.09 9.64 4.08
N ASP A 57 -3.36 10.35 2.99
CA ASP A 57 -3.40 11.82 2.97
C ASP A 57 -4.52 12.38 3.84
N ASN A 58 -5.68 11.71 3.87
CA ASN A 58 -6.83 12.11 4.68
C ASN A 58 -6.75 11.63 6.14
N ASN A 59 -5.96 10.59 6.41
CA ASN A 59 -5.90 9.90 7.70
C ASN A 59 -4.50 9.97 8.33
N GLN A 60 -3.82 11.12 8.22
CA GLN A 60 -2.45 11.29 8.75
C GLN A 60 -2.33 11.07 10.27
N LEU A 61 -3.45 11.19 11.00
CA LEU A 61 -3.55 11.00 12.44
C LEU A 61 -4.22 9.67 12.83
N ALA A 62 -4.41 8.73 11.90
CA ALA A 62 -4.93 7.40 12.22
C ALA A 62 -4.00 6.63 13.16
N GLU A 63 -4.52 5.63 13.85
CA GLU A 63 -3.75 4.79 14.76
C GLU A 63 -2.98 3.70 14.01
N ALA A 64 -1.97 3.13 14.67
CA ALA A 64 -1.10 2.11 14.05
C ALA A 64 -1.91 0.95 13.46
N ASP A 65 -2.94 0.49 14.17
CA ASP A 65 -3.76 -0.65 13.75
C ASP A 65 -4.61 -0.30 12.50
N GLU A 66 -5.03 0.96 12.33
CA GLU A 66 -5.74 1.42 11.13
C GLU A 66 -4.81 1.45 9.91
N PHE A 67 -3.57 1.91 10.08
CA PHE A 67 -2.54 1.83 9.04
C PHE A 67 -2.24 0.36 8.67
N ASP A 68 -2.11 -0.52 9.66
CA ASP A 68 -1.85 -1.94 9.45
C ASP A 68 -3.02 -2.64 8.72
N ASP A 69 -4.26 -2.30 9.04
CA ASP A 69 -5.43 -2.86 8.35
C ASP A 69 -5.54 -2.36 6.91
N LYS A 70 -5.25 -1.08 6.67
CA LYS A 70 -5.19 -0.54 5.30
C LYS A 70 -4.06 -1.17 4.48
N MET A 71 -2.92 -1.47 5.12
CA MET A 71 -1.82 -2.23 4.52
C MET A 71 -2.28 -3.63 4.10
N LYS A 72 -2.93 -4.39 4.98
CA LYS A 72 -3.44 -5.73 4.66
C LYS A 72 -4.45 -5.70 3.51
N GLU A 73 -5.30 -4.69 3.44
CA GLU A 73 -6.24 -4.52 2.33
C GLU A 73 -5.49 -4.34 1.00
N LEU A 74 -4.49 -3.45 0.97
CA LEU A 74 -3.68 -3.20 -0.22
C LEU A 74 -2.89 -4.46 -0.63
N GLU A 75 -2.21 -5.11 0.33
CA GLU A 75 -1.50 -6.37 0.10
C GLU A 75 -2.42 -7.49 -0.39
N GLY A 76 -3.64 -7.59 0.15
CA GLY A 76 -4.63 -8.57 -0.26
C GLY A 76 -5.08 -8.43 -1.71
N ILE A 77 -4.93 -7.24 -2.30
CA ILE A 77 -5.20 -6.98 -3.72
C ILE A 77 -3.93 -7.19 -4.55
N CYS A 78 -2.80 -6.62 -4.12
CA CYS A 78 -1.56 -6.63 -4.89
C CYS A 78 -0.90 -8.01 -4.93
N ASN A 79 -0.74 -8.68 -3.79
CA ASN A 79 -0.03 -9.96 -3.67
C ASN A 79 -0.59 -11.05 -4.60
N PRO A 80 -1.91 -11.33 -4.69
CA PRO A 80 -2.42 -12.37 -5.56
C PRO A 80 -2.29 -12.04 -7.06
N ILE A 81 -2.13 -10.77 -7.42
CA ILE A 81 -1.92 -10.37 -8.82
C ILE A 81 -0.44 -10.48 -9.18
N ILE A 82 0.46 -9.97 -8.33
CA ILE A 82 1.90 -10.07 -8.53
C ILE A 82 2.37 -11.53 -8.52
N ALA A 83 1.75 -12.40 -7.72
CA ALA A 83 2.05 -13.84 -7.72
C ALA A 83 1.62 -14.58 -9.00
N LYS A 84 0.73 -13.99 -9.82
CA LYS A 84 0.28 -14.56 -11.11
C LYS A 84 1.11 -14.13 -12.31
N MET A 85 2.04 -13.18 -12.12
CA MET A 85 2.98 -12.69 -13.13
C MET A 85 4.12 -13.68 -13.37
#